data_AF-A0A6I5PDY7-F1
#
_entry.id   AF-A0A6I5PDY7-F1
#
_cell.length_a   1.000
_cell.length_b   1.000
_cell.length_c   1.000
_cell.angle_alpha   90.00
_cell.angle_beta   90.00
_cell.angle_gamma   90.00
#
_symmetry.space_group_name_H-M   'P 1'
#
loop_
_entity.id
_entity.type
_entity.pdbx_description
1 polymer ?
#
loop_
_entity_poly.entity_id
_entity_poly.type
_entity_poly.pdbx_seq_one_letter_code
_entity_poly.pdbx_strand_id
1 'polypeptide(L)'
;MNPLNSILHFVGAGATAYLLANQVRDVQKRPNVLAGFYFAESGSVPFLTKLRDRAQAEGEIWLAEKLTRHANDERRHGQIFANALKQLGKEPITPEAMQASGQADQQEQRSPFFEAYYRDYTPANLKAEVIDWDVFLGSTYILEADAHGDFRRMAQALENVPDMEKIQAGILSVSEDEHRHASYLKEAMQRRYGYLQTESLINKWRSRKVDALMAMIGGLIERRGAMRTLAQDCTDTPASPPIPMEGRTAAPIAT
;
A
#
# COMPACT_ATOMS: atom_id res chain seq x y z
N MET A 1 27.08 -9.79 2.94
CA MET A 1 25.75 -9.65 3.58
C MET A 1 25.95 -9.46 5.07
N ASN A 2 25.25 -8.52 5.70
CA ASN A 2 25.25 -8.40 7.17
C ASN A 2 24.07 -9.22 7.71
N PRO A 3 24.29 -10.31 8.47
CA PRO A 3 23.21 -11.19 8.97
C PRO A 3 22.19 -10.44 9.85
N LEU A 4 22.59 -9.33 10.48
CA LEU A 4 21.70 -8.47 11.26
C LEU A 4 20.63 -7.81 10.38
N ASN A 5 20.97 -7.39 9.15
CA ASN A 5 20.01 -6.77 8.23
C ASN A 5 18.97 -7.77 7.73
N SER A 6 19.34 -9.05 7.60
CA SER A 6 18.40 -10.12 7.26
C SER A 6 17.42 -10.42 8.40
N ILE A 7 17.89 -10.41 9.65
CA ILE A 7 17.04 -10.57 10.85
C ILE A 7 16.11 -9.36 11.00
N LEU A 8 16.62 -8.14 10.86
CA LEU A 8 15.84 -6.91 10.96
C LEU A 8 14.81 -6.79 9.83
N HIS A 9 15.13 -7.24 8.61
CA HIS A 9 14.16 -7.31 7.51
C HIS A 9 13.06 -8.33 7.82
N PHE A 10 13.41 -9.52 8.32
CA PHE A 10 12.42 -10.52 8.71
C PHE A 10 11.50 -10.03 9.84
N VAL A 11 12.08 -9.40 10.86
CA VAL A 11 11.32 -8.83 12.00
C VAL A 11 10.48 -7.63 11.56
N GLY A 12 11.02 -6.74 10.72
CA GLY A 12 10.32 -5.56 10.21
C GLY A 12 9.18 -5.91 9.24
N ALA A 13 9.41 -6.86 8.34
CA ALA A 13 8.37 -7.39 7.45
C ALA A 13 7.31 -8.16 8.25
N GLY A 14 7.72 -8.94 9.26
CA GLY A 14 6.80 -9.64 10.16
C GLY A 14 5.92 -8.69 10.99
N ALA A 15 6.50 -7.62 11.53
CA ALA A 15 5.77 -6.61 12.30
C ALA A 15 4.81 -5.79 11.43
N THR A 16 5.25 -5.36 10.24
CA THR A 16 4.39 -4.63 9.29
C THR A 16 3.21 -5.50 8.87
N ALA A 17 3.47 -6.74 8.49
CA ALA A 17 2.44 -7.70 8.14
C ALA A 17 1.46 -7.98 9.29
N TYR A 18 1.96 -8.14 10.52
CA TYR A 18 1.12 -8.36 11.69
C TYR A 18 0.21 -7.16 11.98
N LEU A 19 0.76 -5.94 11.89
CA LEU A 19 -0.02 -4.72 12.07
C LEU A 19 -1.10 -4.59 11.00
N LEU A 20 -0.76 -4.78 9.73
CA LEU A 20 -1.72 -4.74 8.62
C LEU A 20 -2.80 -5.82 8.75
N ALA A 21 -2.42 -7.05 9.11
CA ALA A 21 -3.35 -8.15 9.37
C ALA A 21 -4.32 -7.83 10.53
N ASN A 22 -3.82 -7.26 11.63
CA ASN A 22 -4.69 -6.84 12.74
C ASN A 22 -5.61 -5.70 12.34
N GLN A 23 -5.11 -4.69 11.64
CA GLN A 23 -5.90 -3.53 11.25
C GLN A 23 -6.97 -3.87 10.19
N VAL A 24 -6.67 -4.79 9.26
CA VAL A 24 -7.67 -5.24 8.27
C VAL A 24 -8.76 -6.11 8.91
N ARG A 25 -8.47 -6.82 10.01
CA ARG A 25 -9.50 -7.53 10.79
C ARG A 25 -10.38 -6.59 11.61
N ASP A 26 -9.81 -5.53 12.15
CA ASP A 26 -10.51 -4.51 12.95
C ASP A 26 -11.51 -3.72 12.08
N VAL A 27 -12.80 -3.83 12.39
CA VAL A 27 -13.89 -3.20 11.62
C VAL A 27 -13.74 -1.68 11.55
N GLN A 28 -13.17 -1.04 12.57
CA GLN A 28 -13.01 0.41 12.61
C GLN A 28 -11.81 0.87 11.78
N LYS A 29 -10.76 0.05 11.67
CA LYS A 29 -9.52 0.42 10.98
C LYS A 29 -9.46 -0.06 9.54
N ARG A 30 -10.16 -1.15 9.22
CA ARG A 30 -10.20 -1.76 7.89
C ARG A 30 -10.47 -0.75 6.77
N PRO A 31 -11.45 0.17 6.87
CA PRO A 31 -11.66 1.16 5.81
C PRO A 31 -10.45 2.06 5.56
N ASN A 32 -9.77 2.53 6.61
CA ASN A 32 -8.59 3.37 6.43
C ASN A 32 -7.43 2.61 5.80
N VAL A 33 -7.22 1.34 6.18
CA VAL A 33 -6.19 0.49 5.56
C VAL A 33 -6.47 0.30 4.07
N LEU A 34 -7.69 -0.08 3.71
CA LEU A 34 -8.08 -0.29 2.31
C LEU A 34 -7.99 1.01 1.50
N ALA A 35 -8.35 2.16 2.08
CA ALA A 35 -8.18 3.46 1.43
C ALA A 35 -6.70 3.84 1.25
N GLY A 36 -5.83 3.51 2.21
CA GLY A 36 -4.38 3.67 2.08
C GLY A 36 -3.83 2.94 0.86
N PHE A 37 -4.22 1.68 0.68
CA PHE A 37 -3.84 0.90 -0.51
C PHE A 37 -4.46 1.45 -1.79
N TYR A 38 -5.73 1.85 -1.78
CA TYR A 38 -6.34 2.52 -2.94
C TYR A 38 -5.48 3.70 -3.44
N PHE A 39 -5.02 4.57 -2.54
CA PHE A 39 -4.20 5.73 -2.90
C PHE A 39 -2.78 5.35 -3.34
N ALA A 40 -2.17 4.35 -2.70
CA ALA A 40 -0.86 3.85 -3.11
C ALA A 40 -0.90 3.29 -4.54
N GLU A 41 -1.80 2.34 -4.81
CA GLU A 41 -1.83 1.67 -6.12
C GLU A 41 -2.31 2.61 -7.23
N SER A 42 -3.38 3.39 -6.98
CA SER A 42 -3.86 4.33 -7.99
C SER A 42 -2.86 5.48 -8.23
N GLY A 43 -2.11 5.86 -7.19
CA GLY A 43 -1.14 6.95 -7.23
C GLY A 43 0.16 6.60 -7.95
N SER A 44 0.51 5.31 -8.06
CA SER A 44 1.72 4.85 -8.76
C SER A 44 1.55 4.83 -10.30
N VAL A 45 0.31 4.71 -10.80
CA VAL A 45 0.00 4.58 -12.24
C VAL A 45 0.63 5.68 -13.11
N PRO A 46 0.53 7.00 -12.78
CA PRO A 46 1.14 8.04 -13.61
C PRO A 46 2.67 7.93 -13.66
N PHE A 47 3.31 7.53 -12.56
CA PHE A 47 4.75 7.34 -12.48
C PHE A 47 5.21 6.18 -13.36
N LEU A 48 4.55 5.02 -13.25
CA LEU A 48 4.83 3.83 -14.08
C LEU A 48 4.58 4.09 -15.57
N THR A 49 3.53 4.87 -15.89
CA THR A 49 3.21 5.26 -17.28
C THR A 49 4.33 6.12 -17.88
N LYS A 50 4.86 7.08 -17.13
CA LYS A 50 6.00 7.89 -17.57
C LYS A 50 7.28 7.07 -17.71
N LEU A 51 7.53 6.13 -16.80
CA LEU A 51 8.65 5.20 -16.93
C LEU A 51 8.54 4.31 -18.16
N ARG A 52 7.33 3.85 -18.50
CA ARG A 52 7.07 3.13 -19.76
C ARG A 52 7.47 4.00 -20.95
N ASP A 53 6.99 5.24 -21.01
CA ASP A 53 7.26 6.15 -22.13
C ASP A 53 8.75 6.41 -22.27
N ARG A 54 9.44 6.61 -21.16
CA ARG A 54 10.89 6.74 -21.13
C ARG A 54 11.60 5.47 -21.61
N ALA A 55 11.22 4.30 -21.11
CA ALA A 55 11.80 3.03 -21.55
C ALA A 55 11.62 2.85 -23.07
N GLN A 56 10.46 3.21 -23.61
CA GLN A 56 10.22 3.18 -25.05
C GLN A 56 11.11 4.17 -25.82
N ALA A 57 11.27 5.39 -25.31
CA ALA A 57 12.14 6.42 -25.91
C ALA A 57 13.63 6.02 -25.87
N GLU A 58 14.04 5.26 -24.84
CA GLU A 58 15.40 4.72 -24.70
C GLU A 58 15.62 3.41 -25.50
N GLY A 59 14.60 2.89 -26.19
CA GLY A 59 14.68 1.65 -26.95
C GLY A 59 14.58 0.37 -26.10
N GLU A 60 14.24 0.48 -24.83
CA GLU A 60 14.06 -0.61 -23.88
C GLU A 60 12.65 -1.23 -24.01
N ILE A 61 12.33 -1.76 -25.19
CA ILE A 61 10.97 -2.22 -25.57
C ILE A 61 10.43 -3.26 -24.58
N TRP A 62 11.25 -4.24 -24.20
CA TRP A 62 10.85 -5.27 -23.24
C TRP A 62 10.46 -4.67 -21.88
N LEU A 63 11.21 -3.68 -21.39
CA LEU A 63 10.92 -3.02 -20.12
C LEU A 63 9.66 -2.15 -20.23
N ALA A 64 9.48 -1.46 -21.35
CA ALA A 64 8.26 -0.68 -21.61
C ALA A 64 7.00 -1.57 -21.60
N GLU A 65 7.05 -2.77 -22.19
CA GLU A 65 5.95 -3.73 -22.12
C GLU A 65 5.65 -4.18 -20.69
N LYS A 66 6.68 -4.46 -19.89
CA LYS A 66 6.50 -4.84 -18.47
C LYS A 66 5.89 -3.71 -17.65
N LEU A 67 6.38 -2.48 -17.83
CA LEU A 67 5.85 -1.29 -17.16
C LEU A 67 4.42 -0.98 -17.58
N THR A 68 4.06 -1.25 -18.85
CA THR A 68 2.67 -1.13 -19.31
C THR A 68 1.75 -2.09 -18.57
N ARG A 69 2.16 -3.34 -18.40
CA ARG A 69 1.39 -4.33 -17.64
C ARG A 69 1.29 -3.94 -16.17
N HIS A 70 2.41 -3.58 -15.55
CA HIS A 70 2.46 -3.12 -14.16
C HIS A 70 1.50 -1.93 -13.94
N ALA A 71 1.55 -0.89 -14.77
CA ALA A 71 0.63 0.26 -14.65
C ALA A 71 -0.86 -0.11 -14.83
N ASN A 72 -1.16 -1.17 -15.59
CA ASN A 72 -2.53 -1.66 -15.75
C ASN A 72 -2.98 -2.48 -14.55
N ASP A 73 -2.09 -3.31 -14.00
CA ASP A 73 -2.31 -4.08 -12.79
C ASP A 73 -2.56 -3.10 -11.62
N GLU A 74 -1.76 -2.03 -11.46
CA GLU A 74 -1.99 -1.02 -10.41
C GLU A 74 -3.32 -0.27 -10.53
N ARG A 75 -3.77 0.01 -11.76
CA ARG A 75 -5.10 0.58 -11.98
C ARG A 75 -6.20 -0.39 -11.53
N ARG A 76 -6.02 -1.68 -11.81
CA ARG A 76 -6.93 -2.75 -11.40
C ARG A 76 -6.90 -2.92 -9.87
N HIS A 77 -5.74 -2.84 -9.24
CA HIS A 77 -5.60 -2.91 -7.79
C HIS A 77 -6.35 -1.76 -7.09
N GLY A 78 -6.20 -0.54 -7.59
CA GLY A 78 -7.00 0.61 -7.15
C GLY A 78 -8.50 0.33 -7.22
N GLN A 79 -8.98 -0.24 -8.32
CA GLN A 79 -10.40 -0.63 -8.45
C GLN A 79 -10.82 -1.72 -7.46
N ILE A 80 -9.96 -2.70 -7.19
CA ILE A 80 -10.21 -3.75 -6.18
C ILE A 80 -10.42 -3.11 -4.81
N PHE A 81 -9.53 -2.21 -4.38
CA PHE A 81 -9.64 -1.54 -3.09
C PHE A 81 -10.82 -0.58 -3.02
N ALA A 82 -11.13 0.14 -4.10
CA ALA A 82 -12.33 0.97 -4.17
C ALA A 82 -13.62 0.15 -4.04
N ASN A 83 -13.70 -0.99 -4.74
CA ASN A 83 -14.83 -1.92 -4.63
C ASN A 83 -14.93 -2.57 -3.25
N ALA A 84 -13.80 -2.83 -2.59
CA ALA A 84 -13.77 -3.32 -1.22
C ALA A 84 -14.33 -2.28 -0.24
N LEU A 85 -13.94 -1.01 -0.38
CA LEU A 85 -14.50 0.09 0.42
C LEU A 85 -16.01 0.23 0.21
N LYS A 86 -16.47 0.17 -1.05
CA LYS A 86 -17.91 0.25 -1.38
C LYS A 86 -18.72 -0.86 -0.72
N GLN A 87 -18.18 -2.09 -0.64
CA GLN A 87 -18.83 -3.19 0.08
C GLN A 87 -18.96 -2.94 1.58
N LEU A 88 -18.12 -2.08 2.14
CA LEU A 88 -18.19 -1.63 3.54
C LEU A 88 -19.05 -0.37 3.72
N GLY A 89 -19.71 0.12 2.67
CA GLY A 89 -20.44 1.40 2.68
C GLY A 89 -19.53 2.63 2.78
N LYS A 90 -18.26 2.48 2.36
CA LYS A 90 -17.22 3.51 2.48
C LYS A 90 -16.68 3.92 1.12
N GLU A 91 -16.05 5.08 1.06
CA GLU A 91 -15.30 5.58 -0.09
C GLU A 91 -14.00 6.29 0.33
N PRO A 92 -12.96 6.34 -0.53
CA PRO A 92 -11.75 7.10 -0.25
C PRO A 92 -12.03 8.61 -0.17
N ILE A 93 -11.43 9.31 0.78
CA ILE A 93 -11.53 10.78 0.88
C ILE A 93 -10.53 11.41 -0.09
N THR A 94 -11.00 12.13 -1.10
CA THR A 94 -10.10 12.72 -2.10
C THR A 94 -9.18 13.78 -1.48
N PRO A 95 -8.00 14.04 -2.09
CA PRO A 95 -7.09 15.10 -1.62
C PRO A 95 -7.76 16.47 -1.50
N GLU A 96 -8.72 16.80 -2.37
CA GLU A 96 -9.46 18.05 -2.36
C GLU A 96 -10.42 18.14 -1.17
N ALA A 97 -11.13 17.04 -0.86
CA ALA A 97 -11.99 16.95 0.31
C ALA A 97 -11.19 16.97 1.63
N MET A 98 -10.00 16.38 1.61
CA MET A 98 -9.02 16.46 2.69
C MET A 98 -8.49 17.88 2.93
N GLN A 99 -8.32 18.66 1.87
CA GLN A 99 -7.93 20.07 1.98
C GLN A 99 -9.06 20.94 2.52
N ALA A 100 -10.28 20.72 2.04
CA ALA A 100 -11.47 21.44 2.49
C ALA A 100 -11.80 21.20 3.99
N SER A 101 -11.40 20.04 4.54
CA SER A 101 -11.64 19.67 5.95
C SER A 101 -10.55 20.14 6.93
N GLY A 102 -9.59 20.95 6.48
CA GLY A 102 -8.53 21.48 7.35
C GLY A 102 -7.49 20.43 7.78
N GLN A 103 -7.50 19.24 7.17
CA GLN A 103 -6.44 18.23 7.34
C GLN A 103 -5.25 18.48 6.38
N ALA A 104 -5.23 19.63 5.70
CA ALA A 104 -4.25 20.03 4.69
C ALA A 104 -2.84 20.25 5.24
N ASP A 105 -2.70 20.77 6.47
CA ASP A 105 -1.41 21.17 7.03
C ASP A 105 -0.45 20.00 7.29
N GLN A 106 -0.92 18.75 7.17
CA GLN A 106 -0.09 17.54 7.27
C GLN A 106 0.37 17.01 5.90
N GLN A 107 0.01 17.67 4.80
CA GLN A 107 0.26 17.22 3.42
C GLN A 107 1.71 17.46 2.97
N GLU A 108 2.46 18.36 3.63
CA GLU A 108 3.85 18.71 3.25
C GLU A 108 4.94 17.87 3.92
N GLN A 109 4.67 17.20 5.04
CA GLN A 109 5.69 16.34 5.66
C GLN A 109 5.70 14.98 4.95
N ARG A 110 6.72 14.79 4.11
CA ARG A 110 7.06 13.50 3.53
C ARG A 110 7.06 12.43 4.62
N SER A 111 6.52 11.25 4.28
CA SER A 111 6.51 10.11 5.19
C SER A 111 7.93 9.87 5.73
N PRO A 112 8.14 9.75 7.07
CA PRO A 112 9.45 9.43 7.65
C PRO A 112 10.08 8.18 7.02
N PHE A 113 9.25 7.22 6.59
CA PHE A 113 9.69 6.08 5.81
C PHE A 113 10.30 6.51 4.46
N PHE A 114 9.60 7.34 3.68
CA PHE A 114 10.04 7.76 2.36
C PHE A 114 11.36 8.55 2.42
N GLU A 115 11.47 9.47 3.38
CA GLU A 115 12.70 10.26 3.58
C GLU A 115 13.90 9.37 3.92
N ALA A 116 13.72 8.40 4.81
CA ALA A 116 14.78 7.47 5.17
C ALA A 116 15.11 6.48 4.05
N TYR A 117 14.11 5.98 3.33
CA TYR A 117 14.28 5.01 2.25
C TYR A 117 15.07 5.59 1.08
N TYR A 118 14.73 6.83 0.71
CA TYR A 118 15.40 7.60 -0.33
C TYR A 118 16.38 8.65 0.21
N ARG A 119 16.93 8.46 1.42
CA ARG A 119 18.02 9.31 1.92
C ARG A 119 19.12 9.36 0.86
N ASP A 120 19.68 10.52 0.56
CA ASP A 120 20.60 10.76 -0.57
C ASP A 120 19.95 11.04 -1.94
N TYR A 121 18.62 10.96 -2.09
CA TYR A 121 17.93 11.38 -3.30
C TYR A 121 17.04 12.59 -3.05
N THR A 122 17.17 13.60 -3.91
CA THR A 122 16.24 14.73 -3.90
C THR A 122 14.93 14.35 -4.59
N PRO A 123 13.80 15.06 -4.31
CA PRO A 123 12.58 14.91 -5.11
C PRO A 123 12.80 14.96 -6.62
N ALA A 124 13.74 15.79 -7.07
CA ALA A 124 14.06 15.93 -8.48
C ALA A 124 14.70 14.66 -9.05
N ASN A 125 15.55 13.96 -8.28
CA ASN A 125 16.16 12.70 -8.69
C ASN A 125 15.16 11.54 -8.77
N LEU A 126 13.99 11.65 -8.12
CA LEU A 126 13.01 10.58 -8.05
C LEU A 126 11.87 10.75 -9.06
N LYS A 127 11.97 11.72 -9.97
CA LYS A 127 11.01 11.90 -11.07
C LYS A 127 11.21 10.83 -12.13
N ALA A 128 10.12 10.27 -12.67
CA ALA A 128 10.15 9.18 -13.66
C ALA A 128 11.05 9.50 -14.87
N GLU A 129 11.05 10.77 -15.27
CA GLU A 129 11.80 11.30 -16.41
C GLU A 129 13.33 11.17 -16.24
N VAL A 130 13.84 11.17 -15.00
CA VAL A 130 15.28 11.27 -14.72
C VAL A 130 15.80 10.31 -13.66
N ILE A 131 14.93 9.55 -12.99
CA ILE A 131 15.34 8.60 -11.96
C ILE A 131 16.29 7.56 -12.54
N ASP A 132 17.43 7.32 -11.86
CA ASP A 132 18.34 6.28 -12.31
C ASP A 132 17.66 4.91 -12.26
N TRP A 133 17.90 4.10 -13.28
CA TRP A 133 17.21 2.82 -13.40
C TRP A 133 17.58 1.84 -12.29
N ASP A 134 18.79 1.89 -11.75
CA ASP A 134 19.17 1.08 -10.58
C ASP A 134 18.41 1.53 -9.31
N VAL A 135 18.10 2.83 -9.19
CA VAL A 135 17.26 3.38 -8.12
C VAL A 135 15.84 2.87 -8.26
N PHE A 136 15.22 3.05 -9.43
CA PHE A 136 13.86 2.56 -9.67
C PHE A 136 13.78 1.04 -9.48
N LEU A 137 14.55 0.26 -10.26
CA LEU A 137 14.44 -1.20 -10.27
C LEU A 137 14.74 -1.80 -8.90
N GLY A 138 15.78 -1.31 -8.22
CA GLY A 138 16.18 -1.83 -6.92
C GLY A 138 15.21 -1.44 -5.80
N SER A 139 14.77 -0.18 -5.76
CA SER A 139 13.87 0.31 -4.71
C SER A 139 12.47 -0.29 -4.84
N THR A 140 11.93 -0.32 -6.06
CA THR A 140 10.60 -0.87 -6.34
C THR A 140 10.59 -2.38 -6.14
N TYR A 141 11.64 -3.11 -6.56
CA TYR A 141 11.72 -4.57 -6.33
C TYR A 141 11.50 -4.95 -4.86
N ILE A 142 12.14 -4.22 -3.94
CA ILE A 142 12.01 -4.48 -2.50
C ILE A 142 10.61 -4.15 -1.98
N LEU A 143 9.97 -3.12 -2.51
CA LEU A 143 8.60 -2.77 -2.14
C LEU A 143 7.61 -3.84 -2.63
N GLU A 144 7.66 -4.22 -3.91
CA GLU A 144 6.73 -5.22 -4.46
C GLU A 144 6.94 -6.61 -3.86
N ALA A 145 8.19 -7.02 -3.65
CA ALA A 145 8.50 -8.33 -3.09
C ALA A 145 7.94 -8.49 -1.67
N ASP A 146 7.93 -7.41 -0.89
CA ASP A 146 7.36 -7.43 0.46
C ASP A 146 5.84 -7.22 0.42
N ALA A 147 5.33 -6.38 -0.48
CA ALA A 147 3.89 -6.15 -0.69
C ALA A 147 3.16 -7.47 -1.03
N HIS A 148 3.74 -8.32 -1.87
CA HIS A 148 3.27 -9.68 -2.11
C HIS A 148 3.00 -10.45 -0.79
N GLY A 149 4.00 -10.47 0.10
CA GLY A 149 3.87 -11.16 1.38
C GLY A 149 2.83 -10.51 2.31
N ASP A 150 2.77 -9.18 2.32
CA ASP A 150 1.87 -8.41 3.15
C ASP A 150 0.41 -8.59 2.73
N PHE A 151 0.11 -8.50 1.44
CA PHE A 151 -1.23 -8.76 0.90
C PHE A 151 -1.66 -10.20 1.13
N ARG A 152 -0.78 -11.18 0.92
CA ARG A 152 -1.10 -12.58 1.21
C ARG A 152 -1.48 -12.78 2.68
N ARG A 153 -0.73 -12.17 3.62
CA ARG A 153 -1.03 -12.26 5.06
C ARG A 153 -2.29 -11.49 5.44
N MET A 154 -2.57 -10.35 4.82
CA MET A 154 -3.82 -9.63 5.00
C MET A 154 -5.03 -10.46 4.53
N ALA A 155 -4.94 -11.09 3.36
CA ALA A 155 -5.99 -11.97 2.85
C ALA A 155 -6.21 -13.17 3.79
N GLN A 156 -5.14 -13.79 4.29
CA GLN A 156 -5.24 -14.83 5.31
C GLN A 156 -5.88 -14.32 6.61
N ALA A 157 -5.59 -13.09 7.01
CA ALA A 157 -6.19 -12.49 8.19
C ALA A 157 -7.72 -12.27 8.03
N LEU A 158 -8.25 -12.20 6.81
CA LEU A 158 -9.69 -12.13 6.57
C LEU A 158 -10.36 -13.51 6.49
N GLU A 159 -9.59 -14.59 6.54
CA GLU A 159 -10.15 -15.94 6.55
C GLU A 159 -11.09 -16.14 7.75
N ASN A 160 -12.28 -16.67 7.48
CA ASN A 160 -13.37 -16.87 8.44
C ASN A 160 -13.96 -15.59 9.05
N VAL A 161 -13.64 -14.40 8.51
CA VAL A 161 -14.37 -13.18 8.84
C VAL A 161 -15.65 -13.14 7.99
N PRO A 162 -16.85 -13.06 8.61
CA PRO A 162 -18.11 -13.06 7.86
C PRO A 162 -18.17 -11.97 6.79
N ASP A 163 -18.72 -12.31 5.62
CA ASP A 163 -18.98 -11.43 4.48
C ASP A 163 -17.72 -10.79 3.85
N MET A 164 -16.53 -11.32 4.12
CA MET A 164 -15.25 -10.79 3.62
C MET A 164 -14.64 -11.57 2.45
N GLU A 165 -15.29 -12.62 1.95
CA GLU A 165 -14.74 -13.56 0.97
C GLU A 165 -14.31 -12.86 -0.33
N LYS A 166 -15.10 -11.89 -0.79
CA LYS A 166 -14.78 -11.11 -2.01
C LYS A 166 -13.61 -10.17 -1.80
N ILE A 167 -13.53 -9.52 -0.63
CA ILE A 167 -12.42 -8.62 -0.28
C ILE A 167 -11.14 -9.44 -0.15
N GLN A 168 -11.20 -10.59 0.53
CA GLN A 168 -10.10 -11.54 0.63
C GLN A 168 -9.59 -11.98 -0.74
N ALA A 169 -10.48 -12.43 -1.63
CA ALA A 169 -10.11 -12.86 -2.98
C ALA A 169 -9.48 -11.73 -3.81
N GLY A 170 -9.99 -10.50 -3.67
CA GLY A 170 -9.42 -9.31 -4.28
C GLY A 170 -7.98 -9.06 -3.82
N ILE A 171 -7.74 -9.03 -2.51
CA ILE A 171 -6.40 -8.83 -1.93
C ILE A 171 -5.43 -9.94 -2.36
N LEU A 172 -5.90 -11.20 -2.39
CA LEU A 172 -5.06 -12.31 -2.85
C LEU A 172 -4.69 -12.16 -4.33
N SER A 173 -5.61 -11.68 -5.16
CA SER A 173 -5.32 -11.38 -6.56
C SER A 173 -4.28 -10.28 -6.73
N VAL A 174 -4.28 -9.25 -5.87
CA VAL A 174 -3.24 -8.20 -5.85
C VAL A 174 -1.89 -8.80 -5.47
N SER A 175 -1.84 -9.64 -4.44
CA SER A 175 -0.62 -10.35 -4.01
C SER A 175 0.07 -11.10 -5.15
N GLU A 176 -0.67 -11.81 -6.00
CA GLU A 176 -0.09 -12.55 -7.12
C GLU A 176 0.47 -11.63 -8.23
N ASP A 177 -0.10 -10.43 -8.37
CA ASP A 177 0.39 -9.41 -9.29
C ASP A 177 1.70 -8.80 -8.76
N GLU A 178 1.78 -8.49 -7.46
CA GLU A 178 3.03 -8.01 -6.85
C GLU A 178 4.18 -9.00 -6.96
N HIS A 179 3.89 -10.30 -6.88
CA HIS A 179 4.89 -11.32 -7.13
C HIS A 179 5.46 -11.23 -8.56
N ARG A 180 4.60 -10.98 -9.55
CA ARG A 180 5.03 -10.78 -10.95
C ARG A 180 5.78 -9.47 -11.13
N HIS A 181 5.36 -8.40 -10.43
CA HIS A 181 6.04 -7.11 -10.45
C HIS A 181 7.47 -7.24 -9.95
N ALA A 182 7.66 -7.82 -8.76
CA ALA A 182 8.97 -8.12 -8.21
C ALA A 182 9.81 -9.00 -9.16
N SER A 183 9.19 -10.02 -9.76
CA SER A 183 9.89 -10.94 -10.66
C SER A 183 10.46 -10.25 -11.89
N TYR A 184 9.67 -9.40 -12.58
CA TYR A 184 10.19 -8.72 -13.77
C TYR A 184 11.22 -7.65 -13.41
N LEU A 185 11.09 -6.98 -12.26
CA LEU A 185 12.06 -5.97 -11.80
C LEU A 185 13.42 -6.63 -11.54
N LYS A 186 13.42 -7.82 -10.90
CA LYS A 186 14.63 -8.63 -10.74
C LYS A 186 15.21 -9.07 -12.08
N GLU A 187 14.37 -9.52 -13.00
CA GLU A 187 14.80 -9.90 -14.35
C GLU A 187 15.42 -8.71 -15.11
N ALA A 188 14.83 -7.52 -15.00
CA ALA A 188 15.36 -6.29 -15.59
C ALA A 188 16.75 -5.95 -15.05
N MET A 189 16.95 -6.05 -13.73
CA MET A 189 18.26 -5.87 -13.11
C MET A 189 19.27 -6.92 -13.60
N GLN A 190 18.86 -8.18 -13.72
CA GLN A 190 19.74 -9.25 -14.19
C GLN A 190 20.18 -9.07 -15.64
N ARG A 191 19.24 -8.69 -16.52
CA ARG A 191 19.51 -8.40 -17.93
C ARG A 191 20.50 -7.25 -18.10
N ARG A 192 20.38 -6.21 -17.28
CA ARG A 192 21.17 -4.98 -17.42
C ARG A 192 22.51 -5.04 -16.70
N TYR A 193 22.55 -5.61 -15.50
CA TYR A 193 23.70 -5.50 -14.60
C TYR A 193 24.36 -6.85 -14.31
N GLY A 194 23.76 -7.97 -14.71
CA GLY A 194 24.19 -9.31 -14.34
C GLY A 194 23.84 -9.67 -12.90
N TYR A 195 24.11 -10.93 -12.55
CA TYR A 195 23.68 -11.52 -11.27
C TYR A 195 24.29 -10.82 -10.05
N LEU A 196 25.62 -10.65 -10.01
CA LEU A 196 26.31 -10.13 -8.83
C LEU A 196 25.89 -8.69 -8.50
N GLN A 197 25.79 -7.83 -9.51
CA GLN A 197 25.36 -6.45 -9.33
C GLN A 197 23.88 -6.37 -8.93
N THR A 198 23.03 -7.26 -9.47
CA THR A 198 21.63 -7.37 -9.05
C THR A 198 21.52 -7.70 -7.56
N GLU A 199 22.23 -8.71 -7.08
CA GLU A 199 22.19 -9.09 -5.66
C GLU A 199 22.77 -7.99 -4.76
N SER A 200 23.80 -7.27 -5.23
CA SER A 200 24.32 -6.09 -4.53
C SER A 200 23.26 -4.99 -4.39
N LEU A 201 22.54 -4.70 -5.47
CA LEU A 201 21.49 -3.68 -5.51
C LEU A 201 20.30 -4.06 -4.61
N ILE A 202 19.86 -5.32 -4.65
CA ILE A 202 18.83 -5.87 -3.75
C ILE A 202 19.24 -5.69 -2.29
N ASN A 203 20.48 -6.04 -1.94
CA ASN A 203 20.98 -5.92 -0.57
C ASN A 203 21.06 -4.46 -0.10
N LYS A 204 21.46 -3.53 -0.98
CA LYS A 204 21.48 -2.09 -0.72
C LYS A 204 20.07 -1.59 -0.36
N TRP A 205 19.08 -1.87 -1.20
CA TRP A 205 17.71 -1.38 -1.00
C TRP A 205 17.00 -2.08 0.16
N ARG A 206 17.27 -3.37 0.40
CA ARG A 206 16.77 -4.07 1.59
C ARG A 206 17.27 -3.42 2.88
N SER A 207 18.54 -3.03 2.93
CA SER A 207 19.12 -2.35 4.10
C SER A 207 18.48 -0.97 4.30
N ARG A 208 18.25 -0.22 3.22
CA ARG A 208 17.52 1.07 3.28
C ARG A 208 16.10 0.92 3.80
N LYS A 209 15.38 -0.14 3.40
CA LYS A 209 14.03 -0.41 3.90
C LYS A 209 14.02 -0.65 5.40
N VAL A 210 14.97 -1.45 5.90
CA VAL A 210 15.11 -1.69 7.35
C VAL A 210 15.30 -0.38 8.10
N ASP A 211 16.21 0.47 7.65
CA ASP A 211 16.46 1.76 8.28
C ASP A 211 15.21 2.66 8.24
N ALA A 212 14.47 2.63 7.12
CA ALA A 212 13.24 3.38 6.96
C ALA A 212 12.10 2.90 7.87
N LEU A 213 11.97 1.58 8.07
CA LEU A 213 11.02 1.02 9.04
C LEU A 213 11.36 1.45 10.47
N MET A 214 12.65 1.47 10.84
CA MET A 214 13.07 1.94 12.16
C MET A 214 12.78 3.43 12.36
N ALA A 215 13.03 4.26 11.34
CA ALA A 215 12.69 5.69 11.37
C ALA A 215 11.17 5.92 11.50
N MET A 216 10.36 5.14 10.77
CA MET A 216 8.90 5.21 10.87
C MET A 216 8.40 4.83 12.28
N ILE A 217 8.97 3.78 12.89
CA ILE A 217 8.64 3.38 14.26
C ILE A 217 9.00 4.50 15.25
N GLY A 218 10.20 5.10 15.13
CA GLY A 218 10.60 6.25 15.94
C GLY A 218 9.61 7.41 15.83
N GLY A 219 9.22 7.79 14.61
CA GLY A 219 8.26 8.87 14.36
C GLY A 219 6.85 8.59 14.88
N LEU A 220 6.39 7.33 14.86
CA LEU A 220 5.09 6.93 15.43
C LEU A 220 5.07 7.06 16.97
N ILE A 221 6.17 6.74 17.63
CA ILE A 221 6.33 6.91 19.09
C ILE A 221 6.28 8.40 19.44
N GLU A 222 6.97 9.25 18.67
CA GLU A 222 6.99 10.70 18.88
C GLU A 222 5.60 11.36 18.66
N ARG A 223 4.84 10.89 17.67
CA ARG A 223 3.51 11.44 17.31
C ARG A 223 2.33 10.89 18.13
N ARG A 224 2.58 10.09 19.18
CA ARG A 224 1.54 9.45 20.04
C ARG A 224 0.45 8.69 19.26
N GLY A 225 0.78 8.11 18.10
CA GLY A 225 -0.11 7.18 17.40
C GLY A 225 -1.35 7.75 16.70
N ALA A 226 -1.45 9.06 16.48
CA ALA A 226 -2.56 9.63 15.70
C ALA A 226 -2.45 9.22 14.22
N MET A 227 -3.37 8.37 13.74
CA MET A 227 -3.51 8.02 12.33
C MET A 227 -4.60 8.86 11.67
N ARG A 228 -4.33 9.31 10.44
CA ARG A 228 -5.27 10.09 9.62
C ARG A 228 -6.46 9.22 9.18
N THR A 229 -7.64 9.81 9.08
CA THR A 229 -8.81 9.19 8.45
C THR A 229 -8.73 9.33 6.94
N LEU A 230 -8.82 8.21 6.21
CA LEU A 230 -8.66 8.12 4.76
C LEU A 230 -9.92 7.65 4.03
N ALA A 231 -10.92 7.16 4.77
CA ALA A 231 -12.21 6.72 4.24
C ALA A 231 -13.38 7.44 4.92
N GLN A 232 -14.43 7.72 4.17
CA GLN A 232 -15.68 8.31 4.63
C GLN A 232 -16.89 7.43 4.25
N ASP A 233 -18.05 7.71 4.83
CA ASP A 233 -19.31 7.05 4.44
C ASP A 233 -19.72 7.46 3.03
N CYS A 234 -20.23 6.51 2.25
CA CYS A 234 -20.80 6.82 0.94
C CYS A 234 -22.03 7.72 1.09
N THR A 235 -22.08 8.82 0.34
CA THR A 235 -23.22 9.76 0.34
C THR A 235 -24.51 9.18 -0.24
N ASP A 236 -24.43 8.03 -0.93
CA ASP A 236 -25.55 7.39 -1.64
C ASP A 236 -26.20 6.22 -0.85
N THR A 237 -25.90 6.08 0.43
CA THR A 237 -26.54 5.03 1.24
C THR A 237 -27.95 5.48 1.60
N PRO A 238 -29.03 4.81 1.15
CA PRO A 238 -30.35 5.07 1.72
C PRO A 238 -30.26 4.82 3.21
N ALA A 239 -30.60 5.84 4.01
CA ALA A 239 -30.61 5.75 5.46
C ALA A 239 -31.27 4.43 5.87
N SER A 240 -30.57 3.60 6.64
CA SER A 240 -31.21 2.44 7.25
C SER A 240 -32.44 2.95 8.01
N PRO A 241 -33.64 2.41 7.74
CA PRO A 241 -34.81 2.84 8.46
C PRO A 241 -34.57 2.61 9.96
N PRO A 242 -34.98 3.55 10.82
CA PRO A 242 -34.81 3.39 12.26
C PRO A 242 -35.43 2.06 12.68
N ILE A 243 -34.66 1.25 13.41
CA ILE A 243 -35.16 0.04 14.05
C ILE A 243 -36.32 0.50 14.96
N PRO A 244 -37.56 0.02 14.72
CA PRO A 244 -38.66 0.36 15.61
C PRO A 244 -38.35 -0.21 16.98
N MET A 245 -38.31 0.66 17.98
CA MET A 245 -38.28 0.28 19.39
C MET A 245 -39.56 -0.51 19.68
N GLU A 246 -39.47 -1.84 19.68
CA GLU A 246 -40.56 -2.69 20.14
C GLU A 246 -40.90 -2.33 21.59
N GLY A 247 -42.19 -2.09 21.79
CA GLY A 247 -42.76 -1.56 23.01
C GLY A 247 -42.44 -2.39 24.24
N ARG A 248 -41.82 -1.73 25.24
CA ARG A 248 -42.00 -2.12 26.63
C ARG A 248 -43.42 -1.74 27.04
N THR A 249 -44.35 -2.67 26.92
CA THR A 249 -45.62 -2.58 27.65
C THR A 249 -45.37 -2.94 29.11
N ALA A 250 -45.69 -2.00 29.98
CA ALA A 250 -45.67 -2.14 31.42
C ALA A 250 -46.71 -3.19 31.87
N ALA A 251 -46.29 -4.09 32.76
CA ALA A 251 -47.20 -4.97 33.49
C ALA A 251 -47.99 -4.14 34.54
N PRO A 252 -49.30 -4.35 34.70
CA PRO A 252 -50.08 -3.68 35.71
C PRO A 252 -49.87 -4.31 37.09
N ILE A 253 -49.77 -3.44 38.09
CA ILE A 253 -49.79 -3.74 39.52
C ILE A 253 -51.21 -4.20 39.87
N ALA A 254 -51.35 -5.38 40.48
CA ALA A 254 -52.58 -5.82 41.12
C ALA A 254 -52.51 -5.52 42.62
N THR A 255 -53.51 -4.77 43.10
CA THR A 255 -53.92 -4.59 44.50
C THR A 255 -54.45 -5.88 45.11
#